data_AF-A0A1M7GAY0-F1
#
_entry.id   AF-A0A1M7GAY0-F1
#
_cell.length_a   1.000
_cell.length_b   1.000
_cell.length_c   1.000
_cell.angle_alpha   90.00
_cell.angle_beta   90.00
_cell.angle_gamma   90.00
#
_symmetry.space_group_name_H-M   'P 1'
#
loop_
_entity.id
_entity.type
_entity.pdbx_description
1 polymer ?
#
loop_
_entity_poly.entity_id
_entity_poly.type
_entity_poly.pdbx_seq_one_letter_code
_entity_poly.pdbx_strand_id
1 'polypeptide(L)' 'MQIPIFSILTREATGTVKDIHDRMPLILDKKDLKEWIRPNRDPSTIVEKALTNMVFEQSSYLLSTS' A
#
# COMPACT_ATOMS: atom_id res chain seq x y z
N MET A 1 -17.26 -7.09 -26.06
CA MET A 1 -17.36 -7.42 -24.63
C MET A 1 -16.31 -6.59 -23.90
N GLN A 2 -16.70 -5.72 -22.96
CA GLN A 2 -15.72 -4.98 -22.14
C GLN A 2 -15.31 -5.85 -20.95
N ILE A 3 -14.01 -5.99 -20.74
CA ILE A 3 -13.46 -6.68 -19.57
C ILE A 3 -13.15 -5.60 -18.52
N PRO A 4 -13.64 -5.72 -17.28
CA PRO A 4 -13.30 -4.77 -16.23
C PRO A 4 -11.81 -4.85 -15.90
N ILE A 5 -11.15 -3.69 -15.87
CA ILE A 5 -9.74 -3.54 -15.52
C ILE A 5 -9.67 -2.56 -14.35
N PHE A 6 -8.73 -2.79 -13.44
CA PHE A 6 -8.44 -1.88 -12.34
C PHE A 6 -6.93 -1.68 -12.24
N SER A 7 -6.52 -0.67 -11.45
CA SER A 7 -5.13 -0.40 -11.15
C SER A 7 -4.94 -0.28 -9.65
N ILE A 8 -3.75 -0.63 -9.18
CA ILE A 8 -3.35 -0.45 -7.79
C ILE A 8 -2.71 0.94 -7.66
N LEU A 9 -3.19 1.72 -6.69
CA LEU A 9 -2.56 2.99 -6.36
C LEU A 9 -1.19 2.76 -5.72
N THR A 10 -0.20 3.54 -6.15
CA THR A 10 1.16 3.48 -5.62
C THR A 10 1.61 4.84 -5.11
N ARG A 11 2.64 4.84 -4.28
CA ARG A 11 3.34 6.04 -3.77
C ARG A 11 4.85 5.81 -3.77
N GLU A 12 5.60 6.87 -3.49
CA GLU A 12 7.05 6.79 -3.29
C GLU A 12 7.36 5.77 -2.18
N ALA A 13 8.36 4.91 -2.42
CA ALA A 13 8.79 3.94 -1.44
C ALA A 13 9.47 4.63 -0.23
N THR A 14 9.21 4.08 0.95
CA THR A 14 9.79 4.55 2.22
C THR A 14 10.35 3.37 3.01
N GLY A 15 11.26 3.65 3.95
CA GLY A 15 11.94 2.61 4.74
C GLY A 15 12.73 1.63 3.86
N THR A 16 12.79 0.36 4.28
CA THR A 16 13.53 -0.72 3.59
C THR A 16 13.01 -1.02 2.18
N VAL A 17 11.78 -0.61 1.84
CA VAL A 17 11.23 -0.82 0.49
C VAL A 17 11.96 0.07 -0.53
N LYS A 18 12.47 1.23 -0.12
CA LYS A 18 13.21 2.13 -1.00
C LYS A 18 14.51 1.51 -1.51
N ASP A 19 15.09 0.57 -0.76
CA ASP A 19 16.32 -0.12 -1.14
C ASP A 19 16.09 -1.19 -2.21
N ILE A 20 14.83 -1.61 -2.42
CA ILE A 20 14.45 -2.64 -3.41
C ILE A 20 13.72 -2.05 -4.63
N HIS A 21 13.02 -0.92 -4.49
CA HIS A 21 12.33 -0.24 -5.59
C HIS A 21 11.89 1.19 -5.20
N ASP A 22 11.74 2.08 -6.19
CA ASP A 22 11.28 3.47 -5.99
C ASP A 22 9.81 3.62 -5.56
N ARG A 23 8.98 2.59 -5.72
CA ARG A 23 7.52 2.68 -5.59
C ARG A 23 6.97 1.56 -4.73
N MET A 24 5.94 1.86 -3.95
CA MET A 24 5.22 0.89 -3.13
C MET A 24 3.71 1.09 -3.23
N PRO A 25 2.89 0.07 -2.91
CA PRO A 25 1.44 0.25 -2.85
C PRO A 25 1.04 1.33 -1.83
N LEU A 26 -0.05 2.02 -2.11
CA LEU A 26 -0.74 2.82 -1.09
C LEU A 26 -1.47 1.86 -0.16
N ILE A 27 -0.97 1.74 1.07
CA ILE A 27 -1.50 0.81 2.08
C ILE A 27 -2.35 1.59 3.08
N LEU A 28 -3.59 1.14 3.29
CA LEU A 28 -4.52 1.70 4.26
C LEU A 28 -4.66 0.79 5.48
N ASP A 29 -4.96 1.37 6.64
CA ASP A 29 -5.37 0.60 7.81
C ASP A 29 -6.76 -0.03 7.56
N LYS A 30 -6.97 -1.22 8.13
CA LYS A 30 -8.25 -1.95 8.02
C LYS A 30 -9.45 -1.11 8.47
N LYS A 31 -9.28 -0.22 9.44
CA LYS A 31 -10.36 0.67 9.93
C LYS A 31 -10.88 1.63 8.85
N ASP A 32 -10.05 1.97 7.86
CA ASP A 32 -10.36 2.95 6.82
C ASP A 32 -11.09 2.33 5.61
N LEU A 33 -11.31 1.01 5.59
CA LEU A 33 -11.97 0.30 4.50
C LEU A 33 -13.33 0.87 4.12
N LYS A 34 -14.18 1.16 5.12
CA LYS A 34 -15.53 1.71 4.86
C LYS A 34 -15.49 3.08 4.21
N GLU A 35 -14.46 3.85 4.49
CA GLU A 35 -14.28 5.15 3.88
C GLU A 35 -13.71 5.06 2.47
N TRP A 36 -12.80 4.11 2.24
CA TRP A 36 -12.21 3.83 0.93
C TRP A 36 -13.25 3.45 -0.14
N ILE A 37 -14.20 2.58 0.20
CA ILE A 37 -15.20 2.08 -0.77
C ILE A 37 -16.44 2.99 -0.91
N ARG A 38 -16.46 4.17 -0.25
CA ARG A 38 -17.64 5.03 -0.22
C ARG A 38 -17.77 5.82 -1.53
N PRO A 39 -18.86 5.66 -2.29
CA PRO A 39 -18.96 6.21 -3.66
C PRO A 39 -19.06 7.74 -3.72
N ASN A 40 -19.56 8.39 -2.66
CA ASN A 40 -19.87 9.82 -2.65
C ASN A 40 -18.89 10.64 -1.78
N ARG A 41 -17.67 10.16 -1.58
CA ARG A 41 -16.64 10.86 -0.80
C ARG A 41 -15.64 11.54 -1.72
N ASP A 42 -15.07 12.65 -1.26
CA ASP A 42 -13.85 13.20 -1.83
C ASP A 42 -12.71 12.16 -1.74
N PRO A 43 -12.22 11.64 -2.88
CA PRO A 43 -11.18 10.63 -2.89
C PRO A 43 -9.81 11.16 -2.47
N SER A 44 -9.57 12.47 -2.43
CA SER A 44 -8.26 13.02 -2.02
C SER A 44 -7.98 12.73 -0.53
N THR A 45 -9.03 12.77 0.30
CA THR A 45 -8.94 12.63 1.76
C THR A 45 -8.44 11.26 2.24
N ILE A 46 -8.66 10.18 1.48
CA ILE A 46 -8.26 8.83 1.88
C ILE A 46 -6.75 8.59 1.64
N VAL A 47 -6.14 9.32 0.71
CA VAL A 47 -4.72 9.20 0.38
C VAL A 47 -3.84 9.64 1.56
N GLU A 48 -4.28 10.65 2.30
CA GLU A 48 -3.59 11.17 3.48
C GLU A 48 -3.55 10.17 4.65
N LYS A 49 -4.42 9.15 4.62
CA LYS A 49 -4.48 8.09 5.63
C LYS A 49 -3.56 6.91 5.33
N ALA A 50 -2.80 6.96 4.25
CA ALA A 50 -1.86 5.91 3.89
C ALA A 50 -0.82 5.69 5.00
N LEU A 51 -0.56 4.43 5.33
CA LEU A 51 0.49 4.05 6.27
C LEU A 51 1.87 4.38 5.67
N THR A 52 2.66 5.18 6.38
CA THR A 52 3.95 5.68 5.89
C THR A 52 5.16 5.04 6.56
N ASN A 53 5.06 4.77 7.86
CA ASN A 53 6.13 4.19 8.69
C ASN A 53 5.76 2.76 9.06
N MET A 54 6.03 1.84 8.15
CA MET A 54 5.77 0.42 8.35
C MET A 54 7.04 -0.29 8.85
N VAL A 55 6.86 -1.22 9.79
CA VAL A 55 7.89 -2.18 10.17
C VAL A 55 7.67 -3.42 9.32
N PHE A 56 8.68 -3.81 8.55
CA PHE A 56 8.63 -5.00 7.70
C PHE A 56 9.39 -6.12 8.39
N GLU A 57 8.74 -7.27 8.54
CA GLU A 57 9.42 -8.48 9.00
C GLU A 57 10.37 -8.99 7.94
N GLN A 58 11.54 -9.49 8.36
CA GLN A 58 12.42 -10.18 7.44
C GLN A 58 11.81 -11.53 7.04
N SER A 59 11.99 -11.87 5.77
CA SER A 59 11.64 -13.19 5.26
C SER A 59 12.44 -14.27 5.98
N SER A 60 11.77 -15.31 6.46
CA SER A 60 12.39 -16.47 7.11
C SER A 60 13.38 -17.22 6.22
N TYR A 61 13.32 -17.03 4.90
CA TYR A 61 14.27 -17.63 3.95
C TYR A 61 15.72 -17.19 4.19
N LEU A 62 15.96 -15.97 4.70
CA LEU A 62 17.31 -15.49 5.01
C LEU A 62 17.87 -16.05 6.33
N LEU A 63 16.99 -16.52 7.23
CA LEU A 63 17.37 -17.15 8.50
C LEU A 63 17.74 -18.63 8.32
N SER A 64 17.27 -19.30 7.26
CA SER A 64 17.58 -20.71 6.98
C SER A 64 18.91 -20.96 6.27
N THR A 65 19.59 -19.91 5.82
CA THR A 65 20.85 -19.97 5.06
C THR A 65 22.04 -19.33 5.80
N SER A 66 21.86 -18.97 7.08
CA SER A 66 22.87 -18.33 7.93
C SER A 66 23.37 -19.28 9.02
#